data_AF-A0A3D5FBI8-F1
#
_entry.id   AF-A0A3D5FBI8-F1
#
_cell.length_a   1.000
_cell.length_b   1.000
_cell.length_c   1.000
_cell.angle_alpha   90.00
_cell.angle_beta   90.00
_cell.angle_gamma   90.00
#
_symmetry.space_group_name_H-M   'P 1'
#
loop_
_entity.id
_entity.type
_entity.pdbx_description
1 polymer ?
#
loop_
_entity_poly.entity_id
_entity_poly.type
_entity_poly.pdbx_seq_one_letter_code
_entity_poly.pdbx_strand_id
1 'polypeptide(L)' 'MSQFDNTPDRRNFWSFKWQKYAGQDVIPCWVADTEFRCAQPILEAI' A
#
# COMPACT_ATOMS: atom_id res chain seq x y z
N MET A 1 -3.18 -5.77 18.65
CA MET A 1 -3.52 -5.17 17.33
C MET A 1 -3.33 -6.22 16.27
N SER A 2 -4.22 -6.27 15.29
CA SER A 2 -4.18 -7.16 14.15
C SER A 2 -3.04 -6.77 13.19
N GLN A 3 -2.51 -7.71 12.40
CA GLN A 3 -1.56 -7.39 11.33
C GLN A 3 -2.17 -6.46 10.26
N PHE A 4 -3.50 -6.40 10.18
CA PHE A 4 -4.25 -5.54 9.27
C PHE A 4 -4.41 -4.10 9.78
N ASP A 5 -4.09 -3.82 11.04
CA ASP A 5 -4.21 -2.46 11.61
C ASP A 5 -2.99 -1.57 11.29
N ASN A 6 -1.90 -2.16 10.77
CA ASN A 6 -0.61 -1.49 10.57
C ASN A 6 -0.27 -1.36 9.07
N THR A 7 -0.88 -0.37 8.42
CA THR A 7 -0.64 -0.04 7.01
C THR A 7 0.65 0.79 6.84
N PRO A 8 1.62 0.38 5.99
CA PRO A 8 2.79 1.21 5.68
C PRO A 8 2.40 2.40 4.79
N ASP A 9 3.17 3.50 4.83
CA ASP A 9 3.03 4.58 3.85
C ASP A 9 3.54 4.12 2.49
N ARG A 10 2.73 4.29 1.44
CA ARG A 10 3.01 3.81 0.08
C ARG A 10 3.17 4.94 -0.95
N ARG A 11 3.08 6.21 -0.54
CA ARG A 11 3.04 7.36 -1.46
C ARG A 11 4.37 7.58 -2.21
N ASN A 12 5.50 7.25 -1.61
CA ASN A 12 6.85 7.48 -2.17
C ASN A 12 7.54 6.20 -2.69
N PHE A 13 6.78 5.13 -2.92
CA PHE A 13 7.31 3.81 -3.28
C PHE A 13 6.86 3.33 -4.67
N TRP A 14 6.67 4.25 -5.62
CA TRP A 14 6.25 3.92 -7.00
C TRP A 14 4.95 3.09 -7.08
N SER A 15 4.05 3.27 -6.12
CA SER A 15 2.77 2.55 -6.10
C SER A 15 1.83 3.08 -7.18
N PHE A 16 1.48 2.24 -8.15
CA PHE A 16 0.56 2.58 -9.23
C PHE A 16 -0.79 3.08 -8.70
N LYS A 17 -1.28 2.48 -7.61
CA LYS A 17 -2.51 2.87 -6.91
C LYS A 17 -2.47 4.34 -6.47
N TRP A 18 -1.38 4.75 -5.84
CA TRP A 18 -1.19 6.08 -5.26
C TRP A 18 -0.73 7.13 -6.29
N GLN A 19 -0.02 6.73 -7.33
CA GLN A 19 0.46 7.65 -8.37
C GLN A 19 -0.65 8.26 -9.23
N LYS A 20 -1.74 7.51 -9.49
CA LYS A 20 -2.84 7.96 -10.38
C LYS A 20 -3.44 9.31 -9.95
N TYR A 21 -3.54 9.56 -8.65
CA TYR A 21 -4.14 10.76 -8.09
C TYR A 21 -3.15 11.59 -7.24
N ALA A 22 -1.84 11.44 -7.50
CA ALA A 22 -0.83 12.20 -6.79
C ALA A 22 -1.06 13.72 -6.94
N GLY A 23 -1.02 14.45 -5.82
CA GLY A 23 -1.26 15.90 -5.78
C GLY A 23 -2.74 16.32 -5.85
N GLN A 24 -3.67 15.37 -5.80
CA GLN A 24 -5.12 15.62 -5.78
C GLN A 24 -5.72 15.16 -4.44
N ASP A 25 -6.84 15.74 -4.04
CA ASP A 25 -7.58 15.33 -2.83
C ASP A 25 -8.50 14.14 -3.13
N VAL A 26 -7.88 13.00 -3.44
CA VAL A 26 -8.59 11.76 -3.79
C VAL A 26 -7.95 10.60 -3.05
N ILE A 27 -8.77 9.82 -2.33
CA ILE A 27 -8.34 8.58 -1.68
C ILE A 27 -8.39 7.44 -2.71
N PRO A 28 -7.27 6.75 -3.01
CA PRO A 28 -7.24 5.75 -4.05
C PRO A 28 -7.84 4.40 -3.59
N CYS A 29 -8.98 4.03 -4.17
CA CYS A 29 -9.70 2.77 -3.89
C CYS A 29 -10.10 2.02 -5.18
N TRP A 30 -9.28 2.08 -6.24
CA TRP A 30 -9.70 1.73 -7.60
C TRP A 30 -9.01 0.50 -8.22
N VAL A 31 -7.77 0.21 -7.83
CA VAL A 31 -7.00 -0.95 -8.34
C VAL A 31 -7.02 -2.07 -7.30
N ALA A 32 -7.01 -3.32 -7.77
CA ALA A 32 -7.00 -4.53 -6.95
C ALA A 32 -5.62 -4.77 -6.30
N ASP A 33 -5.25 -3.86 -5.40
CA ASP A 33 -4.05 -3.89 -4.57
C ASP A 33 -4.45 -3.41 -3.17
N THR A 34 -3.95 -4.09 -2.14
CA THR A 34 -4.35 -3.85 -0.74
C THR A 34 -3.40 -2.86 -0.07
N GLU A 35 -3.83 -2.30 1.06
CA GLU A 35 -2.97 -1.43 1.89
C GLU A 35 -2.28 -2.20 3.03
N PHE A 36 -2.34 -3.53 3.04
CA PHE A 36 -1.78 -4.34 4.11
C PHE A 36 -0.32 -4.68 3.84
N ARG A 37 0.45 -4.87 4.92
CA ARG A 37 1.81 -5.36 4.83
C ARG A 37 1.84 -6.77 4.22
N CYS A 38 2.82 -7.02 3.37
CA CYS A 38 3.08 -8.36 2.85
C CYS A 38 3.40 -9.34 4.01
N ALA A 39 3.10 -10.62 3.81
CA ALA A 39 3.36 -11.64 4.82
C ALA A 39 4.86 -11.75 5.13
N GLN A 40 5.19 -11.97 6.41
CA GLN A 40 6.57 -12.01 6.89
C GLN A 40 7.48 -12.98 6.12
N PRO A 41 7.05 -14.23 5.79
CA PRO A 41 7.91 -15.15 5.03
C PRO A 41 8.26 -14.66 3.61
N ILE A 42 7.42 -13.82 3.01
CA ILE A 42 7.69 -13.25 1.69
C ILE A 42 8.78 -12.17 1.82
N LEU A 43 8.71 -11.36 2.87
CA LEU A 43 9.69 -10.31 3.14
C LEU A 43 11.08 -10.88 3.46
N GLU A 44 11.14 -12.01 4.18
CA GLU A 44 12.39 -12.70 4.53
C GLU A 44 13.06 -13.40 3.34
N ALA A 45 12.31 -13.63 2.26
CA ALA A 45 12.80 -14.29 1.05
C ALA A 45 13.34 -13.32 -0.02
N ILE A 46 13.24 -12.00 0.22
CA ILE A 46 13.78 -10.93 -0.64
C ILE A 46 15.22 -10.64 -0.25
#